data_AF-A0A3M7QZD8-F1
#
_entry.id   AF-A0A3M7QZD8-F1
#
_cell.length_a   1.000
_cell.length_b   1.000
_cell.length_c   1.000
_cell.angle_alpha   90.00
_cell.angle_beta   90.00
_cell.angle_gamma   90.00
#
_symmetry.space_group_name_H-M   'P 1'
#
loop_
_entity.id
_entity.type
_entity.pdbx_description
1 polymer ?
#
loop_
_entity_poly.entity_id
_entity_poly.type
_entity_poly.pdbx_seq_one_letter_code
_entity_poly.pdbx_strand_id
1 'polypeptide(L)'
;EKQSKFAFLEDSEAIISLPPLTNADKTRMSPSTKEILVEITSSDSIDSCKKVMEKLITGMFEAGVVSKLDLSEQVEDLKIDQSDEQKLRHTILVQQVRLVNSNSCLKSVYPSRIDLNFNEVIDLKTQIKVLRMYEEN
;
A
#
# COMPACT_ATOMS: atom_id res chain seq x y z
N GLU A 1 -38.62 2.25 -4.15
CA GLU A 1 -37.95 1.01 -3.68
C GLU A 1 -36.48 1.30 -3.42
N LYS A 2 -35.90 0.79 -2.33
CA LYS A 2 -34.49 1.02 -2.01
C LYS A 2 -33.67 -0.05 -2.74
N GLN A 3 -33.13 0.29 -3.91
CA GLN A 3 -32.29 -0.64 -4.67
C GLN A 3 -31.03 -0.95 -3.85
N SER A 4 -30.80 -2.24 -3.58
CA SER A 4 -29.57 -2.68 -2.93
C SER A 4 -28.40 -2.39 -3.87
N LYS A 5 -27.48 -1.52 -3.45
CA LYS A 5 -26.25 -1.23 -4.19
C LYS A 5 -25.16 -2.17 -3.73
N PHE A 6 -24.36 -2.67 -4.67
CA PHE A 6 -23.14 -3.43 -4.37
C PHE A 6 -21.93 -2.52 -4.42
N ALA A 7 -20.98 -2.74 -3.52
CA ALA A 7 -19.67 -2.13 -3.61
C ALA A 7 -18.81 -2.92 -4.61
N PHE A 8 -18.01 -2.22 -5.39
CA PHE A 8 -17.06 -2.79 -6.32
C PHE A 8 -15.84 -1.89 -6.45
N LEU A 9 -14.73 -2.48 -6.88
CA LEU A 9 -13.52 -1.79 -7.31
C LEU A 9 -13.28 -2.14 -8.77
N GLU A 10 -13.02 -1.12 -9.60
CA GLU A 10 -12.72 -1.28 -11.02
C GLU A 10 -11.38 -0.61 -11.36
N ASP A 11 -10.70 -1.16 -12.36
CA ASP A 11 -9.63 -0.49 -13.07
C ASP A 11 -10.18 0.18 -14.35
N SER A 12 -9.32 0.69 -15.22
CA SER A 12 -9.74 1.32 -16.48
C SER A 12 -10.41 0.37 -17.48
N GLU A 13 -10.37 -0.94 -17.25
CA GLU A 13 -10.81 -1.96 -18.19
C GLU A 13 -11.93 -2.84 -17.63
N ALA A 14 -11.94 -3.15 -16.33
CA ALA A 14 -12.82 -4.14 -15.73
C ALA A 14 -13.01 -3.95 -14.21
N ILE A 15 -14.07 -4.57 -13.69
CA ILE A 15 -14.27 -4.78 -12.25
C ILE A 15 -13.23 -5.79 -11.75
N ILE A 16 -12.43 -5.40 -10.75
CA ILE A 16 -11.35 -6.19 -10.18
C ILE A 16 -11.66 -6.74 -8.79
N SER A 17 -12.64 -6.18 -8.09
CA SER A 17 -13.13 -6.73 -6.81
C SER A 17 -14.59 -6.37 -6.57
N LEU A 18 -15.31 -7.29 -5.90
CA LEU A 18 -16.68 -7.13 -5.41
C LEU A 18 -16.71 -7.40 -3.91
N PRO A 19 -16.34 -6.44 -3.04
CA PRO A 19 -16.37 -6.66 -1.60
C PRO A 19 -17.80 -6.89 -1.07
N PRO A 20 -18.01 -7.79 -0.09
CA PRO A 20 -17.03 -8.69 0.53
C PRO A 20 -16.94 -10.08 -0.17
N LEU A 21 -17.47 -10.20 -1.38
CA LEU A 21 -17.72 -11.48 -2.04
C LEU A 21 -16.45 -12.10 -2.64
N THR A 22 -15.81 -11.42 -3.60
CA THR A 22 -14.65 -12.00 -4.31
C THR A 22 -13.82 -10.95 -5.03
N ASN A 23 -12.55 -11.29 -5.25
CA ASN A 23 -11.67 -10.62 -6.21
C ASN A 23 -11.80 -11.28 -7.59
N ALA A 24 -11.45 -10.54 -8.64
CA ALA A 24 -11.44 -11.06 -10.01
C ALA A 24 -10.19 -11.94 -10.26
N ASP A 25 -10.32 -12.95 -11.12
CA ASP A 25 -9.18 -13.81 -11.51
C ASP A 25 -8.06 -13.01 -12.21
N LYS A 26 -8.40 -11.93 -12.91
CA LYS A 26 -7.47 -11.04 -13.62
C LYS A 26 -6.38 -10.47 -12.70
N THR A 27 -6.70 -10.20 -11.43
CA THR A 27 -5.78 -9.61 -10.44
C THR A 27 -5.18 -10.64 -9.49
N ARG A 28 -5.32 -11.94 -9.79
CA ARG A 28 -4.79 -13.02 -8.97
C ARG A 28 -3.26 -12.95 -8.90
N MET A 29 -2.74 -12.92 -7.68
CA MET A 29 -1.30 -12.96 -7.46
C MET A 29 -0.68 -14.29 -7.91
N SER A 30 0.57 -14.24 -8.36
CA SER A 30 1.37 -15.37 -8.81
C SER A 30 2.82 -15.20 -8.35
N PRO A 31 3.69 -16.23 -8.48
CA PRO A 31 5.13 -16.07 -8.17
C PRO A 31 5.85 -14.98 -8.99
N SER A 32 5.28 -14.59 -10.13
CA SER A 32 5.79 -13.48 -10.95
C SER A 32 5.31 -12.10 -10.51
N THR A 33 4.33 -12.00 -9.59
CA THR A 33 3.84 -10.71 -9.07
C THR A 33 4.99 -9.92 -8.42
N LYS A 34 5.15 -8.66 -8.83
CA LYS A 34 6.21 -7.75 -8.34
C LYS A 34 5.67 -6.60 -7.51
N GLU A 35 4.44 -6.19 -7.79
CA GLU A 35 3.75 -5.11 -7.12
C GLU A 35 2.36 -5.61 -6.72
N ILE A 36 1.88 -5.15 -5.59
CA ILE A 36 0.62 -5.61 -5.01
C ILE A 36 -0.21 -4.37 -4.66
N LEU A 37 -1.41 -4.29 -5.21
CA LEU A 37 -2.43 -3.38 -4.72
C LEU A 37 -3.14 -4.04 -3.52
N VAL A 38 -3.15 -3.34 -2.39
CA VAL A 38 -3.86 -3.79 -1.19
C VAL A 38 -4.99 -2.83 -0.90
N GLU A 39 -6.21 -3.33 -0.85
CA GLU A 39 -7.39 -2.60 -0.38
C GLU A 39 -7.94 -3.28 0.87
N ILE A 40 -8.51 -2.49 1.79
CA ILE A 40 -9.26 -3.00 2.93
C ILE A 40 -10.56 -2.22 3.04
N THR A 41 -11.66 -2.92 2.80
CA THR A 41 -13.02 -2.37 2.86
C THR A 41 -13.76 -2.91 4.07
N SER A 42 -14.46 -2.03 4.81
CA SER A 42 -15.32 -2.39 5.94
C SER A 42 -16.53 -1.46 6.01
N SER A 43 -17.66 -1.98 6.50
CA SER A 43 -18.84 -1.18 6.85
C SER A 43 -18.70 -0.42 8.16
N ASP A 44 -17.71 -0.75 9.00
CA ASP A 44 -17.65 -0.30 10.39
C ASP A 44 -16.97 1.06 10.53
N SER A 45 -15.67 1.13 10.18
CA SER A 45 -14.90 2.38 10.26
C SER A 45 -13.61 2.30 9.46
N ILE A 46 -13.19 3.46 8.94
CA ILE A 46 -11.89 3.61 8.29
C ILE A 46 -10.73 3.32 9.24
N ASP A 47 -10.86 3.66 10.53
CA ASP A 47 -9.82 3.41 11.52
C ASP A 47 -9.57 1.91 11.73
N SER A 48 -10.63 1.09 11.63
CA SER A 48 -10.48 -0.37 11.66
C SER A 48 -9.74 -0.87 10.43
N CYS A 49 -10.06 -0.35 9.24
CA CYS A 49 -9.32 -0.68 8.02
C CYS A 49 -7.83 -0.32 8.14
N LYS A 50 -7.51 0.85 8.70
CA LYS A 50 -6.12 1.31 8.90
C LYS A 50 -5.35 0.38 9.84
N LYS A 51 -5.96 -0.04 10.96
CA LYS A 51 -5.34 -1.00 11.90
C LYS A 51 -5.08 -2.35 11.25
N VAL A 52 -6.01 -2.85 10.43
CA VAL A 52 -5.82 -4.10 9.68
C VAL A 52 -4.71 -3.93 8.65
N MET A 53 -4.64 -2.79 7.96
CA MET A 53 -3.57 -2.48 7.01
C MET A 53 -2.19 -2.49 7.68
N GLU A 54 -2.08 -1.83 8.84
CA GLU A 54 -0.84 -1.81 9.62
C GLU A 54 -0.40 -3.22 10.00
N LYS A 55 -1.33 -4.03 10.54
CA LYS A 55 -1.02 -5.41 10.91
C LYS A 55 -0.69 -6.30 9.71
N LEU A 56 -1.36 -6.11 8.58
CA LEU A 56 -1.07 -6.83 7.36
C LEU A 56 0.35 -6.52 6.86
N ILE A 57 0.72 -5.24 6.78
CA ILE A 57 2.06 -4.82 6.34
C ILE A 57 3.14 -5.32 7.31
N THR A 58 2.91 -5.25 8.63
CA THR A 58 3.82 -5.83 9.63
C THR A 58 3.97 -7.33 9.43
N GLY A 59 2.88 -8.08 9.26
CA GLY A 59 2.92 -9.52 9.04
C GLY A 59 3.61 -9.90 7.73
N MET A 60 3.43 -9.12 6.65
CA MET A 60 4.15 -9.29 5.39
C MET A 60 5.66 -9.12 5.61
N PHE A 61 6.07 -8.09 6.35
CA PHE A 61 7.47 -7.87 6.68
C PHE A 61 8.07 -9.02 7.49
N GLU A 62 7.38 -9.45 8.56
CA GLU A 62 7.81 -10.58 9.41
C GLU A 62 7.91 -11.90 8.63
N ALA A 63 7.07 -12.08 7.61
CA ALA A 63 7.11 -13.22 6.69
C ALA A 63 8.22 -13.12 5.62
N GLY A 64 9.02 -12.04 5.62
CA GLY A 64 10.13 -11.83 4.69
C GLY A 64 9.70 -11.24 3.34
N VAL A 65 8.51 -10.67 3.23
CA VAL A 65 8.13 -9.89 2.04
C VAL A 65 8.92 -8.58 2.06
N VAL A 66 9.76 -8.39 1.05
CA VAL A 66 10.63 -7.22 0.91
C VAL A 66 10.63 -6.75 -0.55
N SER A 67 10.80 -5.45 -0.75
CA SER A 67 10.97 -4.84 -2.06
C SER A 67 12.38 -5.04 -2.56
N LYS A 68 12.52 -5.43 -3.83
CA LYS A 68 13.81 -5.44 -4.52
C LYS A 68 14.12 -4.01 -4.96
N LEU A 69 14.96 -3.30 -4.20
CA LEU A 69 15.51 -2.02 -4.65
C LEU A 69 16.73 -2.31 -5.52
N ASP A 70 16.64 -1.99 -6.82
CA ASP A 70 17.82 -1.92 -7.67
C ASP A 70 18.54 -0.59 -7.38
N LEU A 71 19.68 -0.70 -6.69
CA LEU A 71 20.49 0.41 -6.15
C LEU A 71 21.10 1.33 -7.22
N SER A 72 20.82 1.07 -8.50
CA SER A 72 21.48 1.72 -9.63
C SER A 72 20.75 2.92 -10.19
N GLU A 73 19.43 3.11 -9.97
CA GLU A 73 18.72 4.10 -10.82
C GLU A 73 17.80 5.14 -10.19
N GLN A 74 17.13 5.00 -9.04
CA GLN A 74 16.04 5.97 -8.74
C GLN A 74 15.81 6.29 -7.27
N VAL A 75 16.84 6.76 -6.57
CA VAL A 75 16.65 7.12 -5.17
C VAL A 75 17.49 8.33 -4.76
N GLU A 76 17.22 9.50 -5.36
CA GLU A 76 17.72 10.78 -4.80
C GLU A 76 16.97 11.16 -3.51
N ASP A 77 15.73 10.68 -3.33
CA ASP A 77 14.87 11.03 -2.20
C ASP A 77 15.09 10.18 -0.93
N LEU A 78 15.59 8.96 -1.07
CA LEU A 78 16.05 8.20 0.09
C LEU A 78 17.55 8.46 0.18
N LYS A 79 17.95 9.37 1.08
CA LYS A 79 19.34 9.56 1.52
C LYS A 79 19.88 8.29 2.18
N ILE A 80 20.04 7.22 1.41
CA ILE A 80 20.49 5.92 1.89
C ILE A 80 22.00 5.91 1.74
N ASP A 81 22.67 5.96 2.89
CA ASP A 81 24.11 5.81 2.96
C ASP A 81 24.50 4.41 2.41
N GLN A 82 25.41 4.36 1.45
CA GLN A 82 25.81 3.14 0.73
C GLN A 82 26.48 2.10 1.65
N SER A 83 26.75 2.46 2.90
CA SER A 83 27.40 1.63 3.93
C SER A 83 26.50 0.53 4.51
N ASP A 84 25.20 0.50 4.20
CA ASP A 84 24.20 -0.38 4.84
C ASP A 84 23.44 -1.27 3.83
N GLU A 85 24.15 -1.98 2.95
CA GLU A 85 23.56 -2.95 2.00
C GLU A 85 22.65 -4.00 2.67
N GLN A 86 22.90 -4.37 3.92
CA GLN A 86 22.05 -5.32 4.67
C GLN A 86 20.70 -4.71 5.09
N LYS A 87 20.64 -3.39 5.35
CA LYS A 87 19.39 -2.69 5.69
C LYS A 87 18.50 -2.50 4.47
N LEU A 88 19.11 -2.32 3.30
CA LEU A 88 18.42 -2.21 2.01
C LEU A 88 17.71 -3.50 1.59
N ARG A 89 18.24 -4.67 1.98
CA ARG A 89 17.62 -5.98 1.71
C ARG A 89 16.36 -6.27 2.54
N HIS A 90 16.04 -5.43 3.52
CA HIS A 90 14.90 -5.59 4.43
C HIS A 90 14.02 -4.34 4.45
N THR A 91 13.58 -3.90 3.25
CA THR A 91 12.72 -2.74 3.09
C THR A 91 11.43 -3.16 2.40
N ILE A 92 10.27 -2.67 2.87
CA ILE A 92 9.01 -2.69 2.10
C ILE A 92 8.76 -1.27 1.63
N LEU A 93 8.60 -1.11 0.32
CA LEU A 93 8.12 0.11 -0.30
C LEU A 93 6.60 0.10 -0.32
N VAL A 94 5.99 1.14 0.26
CA VAL A 94 4.54 1.34 0.27
C VAL A 94 4.24 2.62 -0.49
N GLN A 95 3.47 2.53 -1.56
CA GLN A 95 3.05 3.70 -2.32
C GLN A 95 1.84 4.37 -1.67
N GLN A 96 1.90 5.69 -1.51
CA GLN A 96 0.76 6.48 -1.08
C GLN A 96 -0.30 6.55 -2.19
N VAL A 97 -1.54 6.22 -1.84
CA VAL A 97 -2.71 6.32 -2.71
C VAL A 97 -3.53 7.54 -2.34
N ARG A 98 -4.01 8.25 -3.38
CA ARG A 98 -4.91 9.39 -3.26
C ARG A 98 -6.31 8.98 -3.67
N LEU A 99 -7.28 9.24 -2.80
CA LEU A 99 -8.69 9.07 -3.13
C LEU A 99 -9.26 10.41 -3.54
N VAL A 100 -9.78 10.49 -4.76
CA VAL A 100 -10.46 11.67 -5.29
C VAL A 100 -11.97 11.41 -5.42
N ASN A 101 -12.76 12.47 -5.38
CA ASN A 101 -14.19 12.39 -5.70
C ASN A 101 -14.44 12.55 -7.21
N SER A 102 -15.71 12.49 -7.63
CA SER A 102 -16.12 12.65 -9.04
C SER A 102 -15.70 13.97 -9.69
N ASN A 103 -15.40 14.99 -8.88
CA ASN A 103 -14.98 16.31 -9.34
C ASN A 103 -13.45 16.45 -9.30
N SER A 104 -12.71 15.32 -9.21
CA SER A 104 -11.26 15.26 -9.06
C SER A 104 -10.71 15.96 -7.82
N CYS A 105 -11.56 16.26 -6.83
CA CYS A 105 -11.13 16.88 -5.59
C CYS A 105 -10.65 15.81 -4.60
N LEU A 106 -9.50 16.07 -3.96
CA LEU A 106 -8.89 15.16 -3.01
C LEU A 106 -9.80 14.94 -1.80
N LYS A 107 -10.19 13.69 -1.57
CA LYS A 107 -11.00 13.26 -0.43
C LYS A 107 -10.12 12.79 0.71
N SER A 108 -9.11 11.96 0.42
CA SER A 108 -8.18 11.45 1.43
C SER A 108 -6.90 10.94 0.78
N VAL A 109 -5.84 10.82 1.60
CA VAL A 109 -4.60 10.15 1.22
C VAL A 109 -4.28 9.07 2.24
N TYR A 110 -3.76 7.94 1.77
CA TYR A 110 -3.29 6.88 2.65
C TYR A 110 -2.10 6.15 2.00
N PRO A 111 -1.02 5.87 2.74
CA PRO A 111 -0.74 6.32 4.11
C PRO A 111 -0.48 7.83 4.18
N SER A 112 -1.08 8.55 5.13
CA SER A 112 -0.76 9.96 5.42
C SER A 112 0.49 10.10 6.31
N ARG A 113 0.77 11.31 6.82
CA ARG A 113 1.91 11.55 7.73
C ARG A 113 1.74 10.90 9.11
N ILE A 114 0.51 10.58 9.50
CA ILE A 114 0.19 9.99 10.80
C ILE A 114 -0.10 8.49 10.73
N ASP A 115 -0.17 7.92 9.52
CA ASP A 115 -0.42 6.49 9.31
C ASP A 115 0.90 5.73 9.18
N LEU A 116 0.88 4.42 9.46
CA LEU A 116 2.05 3.53 9.33
C LEU A 116 3.26 4.00 10.18
N ASN A 117 2.98 4.51 11.38
CA ASN A 117 4.02 4.92 12.29
C ASN A 117 4.55 3.72 13.10
N PHE A 118 5.58 3.05 12.58
CA PHE A 118 6.14 1.83 13.17
C PHE A 118 7.23 2.09 14.22
N ASN A 119 7.41 3.34 14.65
CA ASN A 119 8.49 3.78 15.55
C ASN A 119 8.53 3.04 16.90
N GLU A 120 7.43 2.40 17.32
CA GLU A 120 7.32 1.72 18.62
C GLU A 120 7.34 0.19 18.52
N VAL A 121 7.14 -0.40 17.33
CA VAL A 121 6.83 -1.84 17.20
C VAL A 121 8.00 -2.64 16.65
N ILE A 122 8.91 -2.01 15.91
CA ILE A 122 9.92 -2.77 15.17
C ILE A 122 11.30 -2.18 15.40
N ASP A 123 12.15 -3.02 16.01
CA ASP A 123 13.58 -2.86 16.20
C ASP A 123 14.23 -2.22 14.96
N LEU A 124 15.33 -1.50 15.16
CA LEU A 124 16.05 -0.58 14.24
C LEU A 124 16.42 -1.14 12.83
N LYS A 125 15.92 -2.32 12.47
CA LYS A 125 16.13 -3.09 11.25
C LYS A 125 14.95 -3.06 10.27
N THR A 126 13.77 -2.59 10.65
CA THR A 126 12.60 -2.58 9.76
C THR A 126 12.42 -1.23 9.10
N GLN A 127 12.76 -1.17 7.82
CA GLN A 127 12.57 0.04 7.02
C GLN A 127 11.32 -0.12 6.16
N ILE A 128 10.15 0.19 6.72
CA ILE A 128 8.97 0.43 5.87
C ILE A 128 9.08 1.87 5.36
N LYS A 129 9.20 2.02 4.05
CA LYS A 129 9.38 3.32 3.40
C LYS A 129 8.14 3.66 2.60
N VAL A 130 7.55 4.81 2.91
CA VAL A 130 6.39 5.32 2.19
C VAL A 130 6.86 6.19 1.03
N LEU A 131 6.64 5.72 -0.20
CA LEU A 131 6.85 6.49 -1.42
C LEU A 131 5.68 7.45 -1.61
N ARG A 132 6.00 8.75 -1.62
CA ARG A 132 5.02 9.82 -1.85
C ARG A 132 5.28 10.40 -3.23
N MET A 133 4.40 10.11 -4.17
CA MET A 133 4.45 10.77 -5.48
C MET A 133 3.88 12.18 -5.34
N TYR A 134 4.72 13.17 -5.59
CA TYR A 134 4.31 14.55 -5.87
C TYR A 134 4.13 14.64 -7.37
N GLU A 135 3.04 15.25 -7.84
CA GLU A 135 2.96 15.63 -9.25
C GLU A 135 4.06 16.67 -9.50
N GLU A 136 4.94 16.41 -10.46
CA GLU A 136 5.81 17.46 -11.00
C GLU A 136 4.90 18.52 -11.62
N ASN A 137 4.99 19.75 -11.11
CA ASN A 137 4.23 20.91 -11.62
C ASN A 137 4.71 21.32 -13.02
#